data_AF-J3C6F0-F1
#
_entry.id   AF-J3C6F0-F1
#
_cell.length_a   1.000
_cell.length_b   1.000
_cell.length_c   1.000
_cell.angle_alpha   90.00
_cell.angle_beta   90.00
_cell.angle_gamma   90.00
#
_symmetry.space_group_name_H-M   'P 1'
#
loop_
_entity.id
_entity.type
_entity.pdbx_description
1 polymer ?
#
loop_
_entity_poly.entity_id
_entity_poly.type
_entity_poly.pdbx_seq_one_letter_code
_entity_poly.pdbx_strand_id
1 'polypeptide(L)' 'MLEVLEPTLNELLAEPIIRQMMASDGVKSDEIRQLMARVGKTSTPVATQRRERVLHVLKMPPNWLYRPGAADRTMCCPK' A
#
# COMPACT_ATOMS: atom_id res chain seq x y z
N MET A 1 -5.05 -4.08 31.12
CA MET A 1 -4.94 -4.50 29.71
C MET A 1 -5.44 -3.34 28.87
N LEU A 2 -4.62 -2.76 28.00
CA LEU A 2 -5.16 -1.82 27.01
C LEU A 2 -5.94 -2.63 25.98
N GLU A 3 -7.24 -2.41 25.88
CA GLU A 3 -8.04 -2.93 24.78
C GLU A 3 -7.59 -2.21 23.51
N VAL A 4 -6.90 -2.92 22.62
CA VAL A 4 -6.54 -2.40 21.31
C VAL A 4 -7.81 -2.42 20.47
N LEU A 5 -8.52 -1.29 20.45
CA LEU A 5 -9.66 -1.10 19.55
C LEU A 5 -9.15 -1.15 18.11
N GLU A 6 -9.75 -2.00 17.28
CA GLU A 6 -9.47 -1.99 15.85
C GLU A 6 -9.98 -0.68 15.25
N PRO A 7 -9.15 0.03 14.45
CA PRO A 7 -9.54 1.31 13.88
C PRO A 7 -10.68 1.13 12.88
N THR A 8 -11.60 2.09 12.86
CA THR A 8 -12.67 2.07 11.87
C THR A 8 -12.11 2.36 10.47
N LEU A 9 -12.82 1.92 9.42
CA LEU A 9 -12.43 2.27 8.05
C LEU A 9 -12.31 3.79 7.84
N ASN A 10 -13.13 4.58 8.53
CA ASN A 10 -13.04 6.04 8.49
C ASN A 10 -11.73 6.57 9.03
N GLU A 11 -11.27 6.02 10.15
CA GLU A 11 -10.02 6.40 10.78
C GLU A 11 -8.84 6.04 9.88
N LEU A 12 -8.82 4.82 9.32
CA LEU A 12 -7.78 4.39 8.39
C LEU A 12 -7.71 5.30 7.15
N LEU A 13 -8.86 5.61 6.53
CA LEU A 13 -8.90 6.50 5.35
C LEU A 13 -8.55 7.97 5.70
N ALA A 14 -8.54 8.33 6.99
CA ALA A 14 -8.08 9.63 7.45
C ALA A 14 -6.56 9.68 7.66
N GLU A 15 -5.86 8.55 7.76
CA GLU A 15 -4.44 8.53 8.04
C GLU A 15 -3.60 9.15 6.90
N PRO A 16 -2.59 10.00 7.22
CA PRO A 16 -1.79 10.70 6.22
C PRO A 16 -1.08 9.76 5.23
N ILE A 17 -0.53 8.64 5.72
CA ILE A 17 0.19 7.67 4.89
C ILE A 17 -0.77 7.02 3.90
N ILE A 18 -1.95 6.61 4.37
CA ILE A 18 -2.97 5.96 3.54
C ILE A 18 -3.47 6.94 2.47
N ARG A 19 -3.72 8.21 2.82
CA ARG A 19 -4.11 9.24 1.85
C ARG A 19 -3.04 9.48 0.78
N GLN A 20 -1.77 9.53 1.19
CA GLN A 20 -0.66 9.71 0.26
C GLN A 20 -0.55 8.53 -0.72
N MET A 21 -0.68 7.31 -0.22
CA MET A 21 -0.69 6.10 -1.08
C MET A 21 -1.87 6.12 -2.05
N MET A 22 -3.09 6.37 -1.55
CA MET A 22 -4.28 6.47 -2.40
C MET A 22 -4.12 7.53 -3.49
N ALA A 23 -3.56 8.69 -3.17
CA ALA A 23 -3.30 9.74 -4.15
C ALA A 23 -2.27 9.32 -5.20
N SER A 24 -1.23 8.59 -4.78
CA SER A 24 -0.20 8.04 -5.69
C SER A 24 -0.81 7.00 -6.64
N ASP A 25 -1.75 6.21 -6.16
CA ASP A 25 -2.45 5.16 -6.92
C ASP A 25 -3.68 5.68 -7.68
N GLY A 26 -4.04 6.95 -7.53
CA GLY A 26 -5.22 7.55 -8.18
C GLY A 26 -6.57 7.07 -7.63
N VAL A 27 -6.60 6.52 -6.42
CA VAL A 27 -7.79 5.92 -5.79
C VAL A 27 -8.51 6.92 -4.90
N LYS A 28 -9.85 6.97 -4.99
CA LYS A 28 -10.69 7.80 -4.10
C LYS A 28 -11.21 7.01 -2.91
N SER A 29 -11.38 7.68 -1.77
CA SER A 29 -11.91 7.06 -0.55
C SER A 29 -13.31 6.44 -0.76
N ASP A 30 -14.14 7.08 -1.57
CA ASP A 30 -15.49 6.59 -1.89
C ASP A 30 -15.47 5.26 -2.65
N GLU A 31 -14.48 5.03 -3.51
CA GLU A 31 -14.34 3.77 -4.25
C GLU A 31 -14.04 2.62 -3.31
N ILE A 32 -13.20 2.86 -2.30
CA ILE A 32 -12.88 1.89 -1.23
C ILE A 32 -14.12 1.60 -0.39
N ARG A 33 -14.89 2.62 -0.02
CA ARG A 33 -16.14 2.45 0.74
C ARG A 33 -17.16 1.61 -0.02
N GLN A 34 -17.33 1.89 -1.32
CA GLN A 34 -18.23 1.13 -2.19
C GLN A 34 -17.75 -0.32 -2.33
N LEU A 35 -16.44 -0.55 -2.45
CA LEU A 35 -15.88 -1.89 -2.47
C LEU A 35 -16.18 -2.65 -1.17
N MET A 36 -15.89 -2.07 -0.01
CA MET A 36 -16.14 -2.70 1.29
C MET A 36 -17.63 -2.99 1.50
N ALA A 37 -18.51 -2.07 1.09
CA ALA A 37 -19.95 -2.28 1.14
C ALA A 37 -20.43 -3.39 0.19
N ARG A 38 -19.78 -3.60 -0.95
CA ARG A 38 -20.07 -4.72 -1.86
C ARG A 38 -19.57 -6.06 -1.31
N VAL A 39 -18.34 -6.08 -0.79
CA VAL A 39 -17.74 -7.29 -0.19
C VAL A 39 -18.51 -7.74 1.05
N GLY A 40 -18.90 -6.81 1.92
CA GLY A 40 -19.69 -7.12 3.11
C GLY A 40 -21.07 -7.72 2.79
N LYS A 41 -21.62 -7.45 1.60
CA LYS A 41 -22.89 -8.05 1.14
C LYS A 41 -22.71 -9.45 0.56
N THR A 42 -21.53 -9.77 0.03
CA THR A 42 -21.21 -11.07 -0.57
C THR A 42 -20.54 -12.03 0.40
N SER A 43 -19.96 -11.53 1.50
CA SER A 43 -19.43 -12.37 2.56
C SER A 43 -20.55 -12.91 3.45
N THR A 44 -20.93 -14.17 3.23
CA THR A 44 -21.36 -15.03 4.33
C THR A 44 -20.30 -15.00 5.44
N PRO A 45 -20.63 -15.21 6.73
CA PRO A 45 -19.66 -15.10 7.81
C PRO A 45 -18.61 -16.21 7.66
N VAL A 46 -17.51 -15.90 6.97
CA VAL A 46 -16.31 -16.72 6.96
C VAL A 46 -15.64 -16.49 8.30
N ALA A 47 -15.84 -17.45 9.19
CA ALA A 47 -15.10 -17.61 10.43
C ALA A 47 -13.63 -17.22 10.23
N THR A 48 -13.13 -16.40 11.13
CA THR A 48 -11.73 -16.05 11.40
C THR A 48 -10.72 -17.04 10.79
N GLN A 49 -10.36 -16.86 9.52
CA GLN A 49 -9.15 -17.47 8.98
C GLN A 49 -8.01 -16.54 9.35
N ARG A 50 -7.48 -16.75 10.56
CA ARG A 50 -6.12 -16.36 10.94
C ARG A 50 -5.17 -17.11 10.01
N ARG A 51 -5.03 -16.63 8.77
CA ARG A 51 -3.91 -17.03 7.91
C ARG A 51 -2.68 -16.43 8.54
N GLU A 52 -1.85 -17.29 9.13
CA GLU A 52 -0.46 -16.99 9.41
C GLU A 52 0.13 -16.26 8.20
N ARG A 53 0.30 -14.94 8.33
CA ARG A 53 1.12 -14.19 7.39
C ARG A 53 2.54 -14.65 7.65
N VAL A 54 2.99 -15.66 6.92
CA VAL A 54 4.42 -15.78 6.62
C VAL A 54 4.77 -14.44 6.00
N LEU A 55 5.55 -13.64 6.72
CA LEU A 55 6.09 -12.38 6.22
C LEU A 55 6.88 -12.74 4.96
N HIS A 56 6.25 -12.55 3.81
CA HIS A 56 6.96 -12.54 2.54
C HIS A 56 7.87 -11.32 2.63
N VAL A 57 9.10 -11.54 3.07
CA VAL A 57 10.21 -10.61 2.89
C VAL A 57 10.17 -10.22 1.43
N LEU A 58 9.85 -8.96 1.15
CA LEU A 58 9.99 -8.39 -0.19
C LEU A 58 11.46 -8.56 -0.56
N LYS A 59 11.77 -9.63 -1.29
CA LYS A 59 13.12 -9.90 -1.76
C LYS A 59 13.41 -8.85 -2.81
N MET A 60 14.11 -7.79 -2.42
CA MET A 60 14.58 -6.78 -3.37
C MET A 60 15.37 -7.50 -4.47
N PRO A 61 15.11 -7.20 -5.76
CA PRO A 61 15.88 -7.77 -6.83
C PRO A 61 17.35 -7.30 -6.75
N PRO A 62 18.31 -8.16 -7.11
CA PRO A 62 19.73 -7.93 -6.85
C PRO A 62 20.34 -6.77 -7.65
N ASN A 63 19.62 -6.20 -8.62
CA ASN A 63 20.03 -5.06 -9.42
C ASN A 63 19.64 -3.70 -8.82
N TRP A 64 19.02 -3.68 -7.64
CA TRP A 64 18.71 -2.46 -6.89
C TRP A 64 19.86 -2.02 -5.98
N LEU A 65 20.99 -2.74 -6.01
CA LEU A 65 22.26 -2.23 -5.53
C LEU A 65 22.72 -1.09 -6.46
N TYR A 66 22.59 0.13 -5.95
CA TYR A 66 23.24 1.36 -6.41
C TYR A 66 24.41 1.14 -7.38
N ARG A 67 24.26 1.61 -8.64
CA ARG A 67 25.40 1.80 -9.56
C ARG A 67 26.03 3.17 -9.26
N PRO A 68 27.26 3.25 -8.74
CA PRO A 68 28.01 4.51 -8.77
C PRO A 68 28.40 4.77 -10.23
N GLY A 69 27.91 5.87 -10.82
CA GLY A 69 28.29 6.28 -12.18
C GLY A 69 27.15 6.71 -13.12
N ALA A 70 25.92 6.86 -12.64
CA ALA A 70 24.81 7.43 -13.42
C ALA A 70 24.71 8.98 -13.31
N ALA A 71 25.72 9.64 -12.74
CA ALA A 71 25.93 11.07 -12.86
C ALA A 71 27.25 11.29 -13.61
N ASP A 72 27.23 12.22 -14.57
CA ASP A 72 28.33 12.63 -15.45
C ASP A 72 28.69 11.70 -16.63
N ARG A 73 28.00 11.93 -17.75
CA ARG A 73 28.68 12.14 -19.05
C ARG A 73 27.84 12.77 -20.17
N THR A 74 26.72 13.43 -19.86
CA THR A 74 26.08 14.36 -20.80
C THR A 74 26.74 15.74 -20.72
N MET A 75 28.01 15.81 -21.10
CA MET A 75 28.63 17.05 -21.58
C MET A 75 29.18 16.79 -22.98
N CYS A 76 28.26 16.66 -23.94
CA CYS A 76 28.52 16.88 -25.36
C CYS A 76 27.27 17.52 -25.98
N CYS A 77 27.18 18.84 -25.91
CA CYS A 77 26.70 19.64 -27.03
C CYS A 77 27.95 20.02 -27.88
N PRO A 78 27.84 20.75 -28.99
CA PRO A 78 27.14 20.48 -30.25
C PRO A 78 28.07 20.67 -31.50
N LYS A 79 27.67 20.17 -32.68
CA LYS A 79 27.63 20.87 -33.99
C LYS A 79 27.29 19.88 -35.10
#